data_AF-A0A434U5Z1-F1
#
_entry.id   AF-A0A434U5Z1-F1
#
_cell.length_a   1.000
_cell.length_b   1.000
_cell.length_c   1.000
_cell.angle_alpha   90.00
_cell.angle_beta   90.00
_cell.angle_gamma   90.00
#
_symmetry.space_group_name_H-M   'P 1'
#
loop_
_entity.id
_entity.type
_entity.pdbx_description
1 polymer ?
#
loop_
_entity_poly.entity_id
_entity_poly.type
_entity_poly.pdbx_seq_one_letter_code
_entity_poly.pdbx_strand_id
1 'polypeptide(L)'
;MAAPAVNMLWIGDRLGRVELLSIASWLACGHAVRLHVYKPVANVPAEVDVIDAELTVPFTSMSVYAIGRPALMRSPPTISAIGFS
;
A
#
# COMPACT_ATOMS: atom_id res chain seq x y z
N MET A 1 4.64 -27.34 12.59
CA MET A 1 4.57 -25.92 13.01
C MET A 1 4.22 -25.11 11.77
N ALA A 2 3.19 -24.25 11.82
CA ALA A 2 2.85 -23.39 10.68
C ALA A 2 3.92 -22.30 10.50
N ALA A 3 4.25 -21.99 9.25
CA ALA A 3 5.21 -20.94 8.93
C ALA A 3 4.65 -19.56 9.36
N PRO A 4 5.50 -18.59 9.76
CA PRO A 4 5.04 -17.27 10.18
C PRO A 4 4.32 -16.55 9.05
N ALA A 5 3.26 -15.78 9.36
CA ALA A 5 2.51 -15.04 8.35
C ALA A 5 3.34 -13.92 7.71
N VAL A 6 3.18 -13.73 6.40
CA VAL A 6 3.82 -12.67 5.62
C VAL A 6 2.85 -11.50 5.49
N ASN A 7 3.30 -10.30 5.90
CA ASN A 7 2.54 -9.07 5.71
C ASN A 7 3.07 -8.32 4.49
N MET A 8 2.18 -8.03 3.53
CA MET A 8 2.48 -7.25 2.33
C MET A 8 1.63 -5.98 2.34
N LEU A 9 2.19 -4.89 1.82
CA LEU A 9 1.46 -3.64 1.60
C LEU A 9 1.35 -3.40 0.10
N TRP A 10 0.14 -3.08 -0.37
CA TRP A 10 -0.08 -2.67 -1.75
C TRP A 10 -0.80 -1.33 -1.83
N ILE A 11 -0.26 -0.46 -2.69
CA ILE A 11 -0.81 0.86 -2.98
C ILE A 11 -1.07 0.92 -4.49
N GLY A 12 -2.33 0.72 -4.88
CA GLY A 12 -2.78 0.72 -6.27
C GLY A 12 -4.08 -0.05 -6.42
N ASP A 13 -4.72 0.06 -7.59
CA ASP A 13 -6.09 -0.45 -7.78
C ASP A 13 -6.15 -1.94 -8.18
N ARG A 14 -5.03 -2.54 -8.60
CA ARG A 14 -4.98 -3.93 -9.07
C ARG A 14 -3.62 -4.58 -8.85
N LEU A 15 -3.61 -5.88 -8.52
CA LEU A 15 -2.39 -6.69 -8.53
C LEU A 15 -2.00 -7.11 -9.95
N GLY A 16 -0.76 -6.80 -10.32
CA GLY A 16 -0.14 -7.21 -11.57
C GLY A 16 0.44 -8.62 -11.48
N ARG A 17 1.18 -9.00 -12.53
CA ARG A 17 1.71 -10.37 -12.66
C ARG A 17 2.80 -10.68 -11.63
N VAL A 18 3.65 -9.71 -11.31
CA VAL A 18 4.78 -9.91 -10.39
C VAL A 18 4.28 -10.06 -8.96
N GLU A 19 3.32 -9.24 -8.56
CA GLU A 19 2.71 -9.27 -7.23
C GLU A 19 2.00 -10.59 -6.99
N LEU A 20 1.24 -11.07 -7.99
CA LEU A 20 0.59 -12.37 -7.94
C LEU A 20 1.57 -13.54 -7.82
N LEU A 21 2.67 -13.52 -8.59
CA LEU A 21 3.69 -14.57 -8.52
C LEU A 21 4.40 -14.55 -7.15
N SER A 22 4.64 -13.36 -6.60
CA SER A 22 5.20 -13.20 -5.26
C SER A 22 4.28 -13.85 -4.21
N ILE A 23 2.98 -13.50 -4.21
CA ILE A 23 1.98 -14.11 -3.31
C ILE A 23 1.94 -15.63 -3.47
N ALA A 24 1.87 -16.12 -4.71
CA ALA A 24 1.82 -17.55 -4.99
C ALA A 24 3.05 -18.30 -4.43
N SER A 25 4.23 -17.69 -4.51
CA SER A 25 5.44 -18.30 -3.95
C SER A 25 5.39 -18.45 -2.43
N TRP A 26 4.84 -17.48 -1.69
CA TRP A 26 4.71 -17.57 -0.23
C TRP A 26 3.67 -18.60 0.19
N LEU A 27 2.52 -18.63 -0.50
CA LEU A 27 1.49 -19.64 -0.28
C LEU A 27 2.04 -21.06 -0.55
N ALA A 28 2.81 -21.24 -1.62
CA ALA A 28 3.45 -22.52 -1.95
C ALA A 28 4.46 -22.98 -0.87
N CYS A 29 5.11 -22.04 -0.20
CA CYS A 29 5.99 -22.31 0.95
C CYS A 29 5.23 -22.55 2.26
N GLY A 30 3.89 -22.52 2.25
CA GLY A 30 3.05 -22.76 3.42
C GLY A 30 2.89 -21.56 4.36
N HIS A 31 3.20 -20.36 3.90
CA HIS A 31 2.95 -19.13 4.66
C HIS A 31 1.54 -18.61 4.40
N ALA A 32 0.87 -18.16 5.46
CA ALA A 32 -0.31 -17.30 5.30
C ALA A 32 0.12 -15.91 4.80
N VAL A 33 -0.64 -15.33 3.88
CA VAL A 33 -0.34 -14.01 3.30
C VAL A 33 -1.43 -13.03 3.70
N ARG A 34 -1.01 -11.90 4.27
CA ARG A 34 -1.87 -10.78 4.67
C ARG A 34 -1.54 -9.57 3.80
N LEU A 35 -2.51 -9.14 3.00
CA LEU A 35 -2.37 -8.02 2.10
C LEU A 35 -3.07 -6.79 2.69
N HIS A 36 -2.27 -5.82 3.11
CA HIS A 36 -2.72 -4.53 3.62
C HIS A 36 -2.99 -3.59 2.45
N VAL A 37 -4.20 -3.04 2.40
CA VAL A 37 -4.65 -2.13 1.33
C VAL A 37 -5.43 -0.97 1.92
N TYR A 38 -5.28 0.22 1.34
CA TYR A 38 -6.07 1.41 1.72
C TYR A 38 -7.38 1.55 0.93
N LYS A 39 -7.48 0.84 -0.18
CA LYS A 39 -8.63 0.85 -1.10
C LYS A 39 -8.87 -0.56 -1.60
N PRO A 40 -10.09 -0.90 -2.06
CA PRO A 40 -10.36 -2.17 -2.70
C PRO A 40 -9.41 -2.41 -3.89
N VAL A 41 -8.82 -3.60 -3.95
CA VAL A 41 -7.85 -3.98 -4.99
C VAL A 41 -8.43 -5.11 -5.82
N ALA A 42 -8.35 -4.98 -7.14
CA ALA A 42 -8.77 -6.05 -8.06
C ALA A 42 -7.71 -7.15 -8.15
N ASN A 43 -8.17 -8.36 -8.51
CA ASN A 43 -7.30 -9.51 -8.82
C ASN A 43 -6.54 -10.05 -7.61
N VAL A 44 -7.13 -9.99 -6.41
CA VAL A 44 -6.57 -10.61 -5.20
C VAL A 44 -6.98 -12.09 -5.14
N PRO A 45 -6.05 -13.04 -4.92
CA PRO A 45 -6.38 -14.45 -4.72
C PRO A 45 -7.26 -14.65 -3.47
N ALA A 46 -8.15 -15.64 -3.51
CA ALA A 46 -9.11 -15.89 -2.42
C ALA A 46 -8.42 -16.39 -1.14
N GLU A 47 -7.21 -16.93 -1.26
CA GLU A 47 -6.38 -17.46 -0.17
C GLU A 47 -5.63 -16.36 0.61
N VAL A 48 -5.72 -15.10 0.17
CA VAL A 48 -5.05 -13.96 0.80
C VAL A 48 -6.01 -13.22 1.73
N ASP A 49 -5.57 -12.99 2.97
CA ASP A 49 -6.29 -12.16 3.92
C ASP A 49 -6.10 -10.68 3.57
N VAL A 50 -7.16 -10.01 3.11
CA VAL A 50 -7.13 -8.57 2.84
C VAL A 50 -7.44 -7.80 4.11
N ILE A 51 -6.54 -6.90 4.50
CA ILE A 51 -6.62 -6.11 5.73
C ILE A 51 -6.66 -4.63 5.38
N ASP A 52 -7.50 -3.87 6.08
CA ASP A 52 -7.50 -2.41 6.00
C ASP A 52 -6.18 -1.86 6.57
N ALA A 53 -5.38 -1.24 5.71
CA ALA A 53 -4.10 -0.68 6.07
C ALA A 53 -4.22 0.53 7.00
N GLU A 54 -5.37 1.23 7.02
CA GLU A 54 -5.62 2.36 7.95
C GLU A 54 -5.51 1.93 9.42
N LEU A 55 -5.82 0.67 9.73
CA LEU A 55 -5.74 0.11 11.08
C LEU A 55 -4.30 -0.09 11.55
N THR A 56 -3.35 -0.23 10.62
CA THR A 56 -1.93 -0.47 10.93
C THR A 56 -1.14 0.83 10.90
N VAL A 57 -1.25 1.59 9.80
CA VAL A 57 -0.61 2.90 9.64
C VAL A 57 -1.57 3.78 8.85
N PRO A 58 -2.06 4.91 9.41
CA PRO A 58 -2.93 5.81 8.66
C PRO A 58 -2.24 6.36 7.41
N PHE A 59 -2.93 6.40 6.27
CA PHE A 59 -2.37 6.89 5.02
C PHE A 59 -1.86 8.34 5.14
N THR A 60 -2.51 9.15 5.98
CA THR A 60 -2.13 10.55 6.26
C THR A 60 -0.75 10.70 6.91
N SER A 61 -0.22 9.63 7.53
CA SER A 61 1.12 9.60 8.10
C SER A 61 2.21 9.23 7.08
N MET A 62 1.84 8.75 5.88
CA MET A 62 2.80 8.40 4.83
C MET A 62 3.49 9.64 4.30
N SER A 63 4.82 9.65 4.38
CA SER A 63 5.64 10.69 3.77
C SER A 63 6.02 10.29 2.35
N VAL A 64 5.62 11.11 1.36
CA VAL A 64 6.07 10.94 -0.03
C VAL A 64 7.50 11.45 -0.14
N TYR A 65 8.42 10.55 -0.48
CA TYR A 65 9.78 10.94 -0.83
C TYR A 65 9.84 11.31 -2.31
N ALA A 66 9.98 12.60 -2.61
CA ALA A 66 10.18 13.07 -3.97
C ALA A 66 11.63 12.78 -4.39
N ILE A 67 11.83 11.77 -5.23
CA ILE A 67 13.13 11.52 -5.86
C ILE A 67 13.49 12.74 -6.74
N GLY A 68 14.52 13.49 -6.37
CA GLY A 68 15.09 14.56 -7.22
C GLY A 68 14.98 16.02 -6.76
N ARG A 69 14.60 16.33 -5.51
CA ARG A 69 14.79 17.69 -4.93
C ARG A 69 15.31 17.61 -3.49
N PRO A 70 16.33 18.39 -3.09
CA PRO A 70 16.76 18.45 -1.70
C PRO A 70 15.61 18.94 -0.82
N ALA A 71 15.46 18.31 0.34
CA ALA A 71 14.37 18.50 1.32
C ALA A 71 14.30 19.89 2.00
N LEU A 72 14.93 20.92 1.42
CA LEU A 72 14.94 22.29 1.90
C LEU A 72 13.93 23.16 1.12
N MET A 73 12.65 22.91 1.32
CA MET A 73 11.62 23.96 1.27
C MET A 73 10.34 23.40 1.90
N ARG A 74 10.26 23.47 3.22
CA ARG A 74 8.95 23.39 3.91
C ARG A 74 8.36 24.79 3.90
N SER A 75 7.48 25.05 2.94
CA SER A 75 6.33 25.95 3.15
C SER A 75 5.11 25.25 2.58
N PRO A 76 4.00 25.15 3.34
CA PRO A 76 2.79 24.50 2.87
C PRO A 76 2.21 25.28 1.68
N PRO A 77 1.55 24.63 0.71
CA PRO A 77 0.74 25.38 -0.24
C PRO A 77 -0.44 25.99 0.50
N THR A 78 -0.38 27.30 0.73
CA THR A 78 -1.55 28.11 1.03
C THR A 78 -2.48 28.02 -0.18
N ILE A 79 -3.52 27.19 -0.10
CA ILE A 79 -4.70 27.34 -0.97
C ILE A 79 -5.44 28.58 -0.46
N SER A 80 -5.03 29.74 -0.95
CA SER A 80 -5.91 30.90 -1.07
C SER A 80 -6.44 30.88 -2.49
N ALA A 81 -7.68 30.41 -2.64
CA ALA A 81 -8.47 30.65 -3.82
C ALA A 81 -8.67 32.17 -3.97
N ILE A 82 -7.90 32.75 -4.89
CA ILE A 82 -8.14 34.06 -5.47
C ILE A 82 -9.52 34.03 -6.13
N GLY A 83 -10.36 34.96 -5.70
CA GLY A 83 -11.70 35.16 -6.23
C GLY A 83 -11.70 35.49 -7.71
N PHE A 84 -12.68 34.91 -8.40
CA PHE A 84 -13.21 35.39 -9.65
C PHE A 84 -14.74 35.34 -9.52
N SER A 85 -15.33 36.45 -9.08
CA SER A 85 -16.52 37.10 -9.68
C SER A 85 -16.84 38.39 -8.94
#